data_AF-A0A7S3CIJ5-F1
#
_entry.id   AF-A0A7S3CIJ5-F1
#
_cell.length_a   1.000
_cell.length_b   1.000
_cell.length_c   1.000
_cell.angle_alpha   90.00
_cell.angle_beta   90.00
_cell.angle_gamma   90.00
#
_symmetry.space_group_name_H-M   'P 1'
#
loop_
_entity.id
_entity.type
_entity.pdbx_description
1 polymer ?
#
loop_
_entity_poly.entity_id
_entity_poly.type
_entity_poly.pdbx_seq_one_letter_code
_entity_poly.pdbx_strand_id
1 'polypeptide(L)'
;MNYGDWVRFNSAQRIVLNYIESFPMLISFSFLSSFYFATIACICVWGVVLARILFVIGYKKSPQYRIPGALLIQLSNWTLIILTFVSMFMLISSGSKDAEAPATTEEAQALIIQ
;
A
#
# COMPACT_ATOMS: atom_id res chain seq x y z
N MET A 1 7.40 -40.24 -0.09
CA MET A 1 7.64 -39.04 -0.93
C MET A 1 9.11 -39.00 -1.30
N ASN A 2 9.45 -38.80 -2.58
CA ASN A 2 10.82 -38.52 -3.00
C ASN A 2 11.26 -37.15 -2.45
N TYR A 3 12.54 -36.98 -2.12
CA TYR A 3 13.08 -35.71 -1.63
C TYR A 3 12.77 -34.53 -2.57
N GLY A 4 12.84 -34.75 -3.88
CA GLY A 4 12.51 -33.72 -4.88
C GLY A 4 11.06 -33.23 -4.78
N ASP A 5 10.11 -34.12 -4.52
CA ASP A 5 8.69 -33.76 -4.38
C ASP A 5 8.43 -33.01 -3.08
N TRP A 6 9.09 -33.41 -1.99
CA TRP A 6 9.01 -32.72 -0.71
C TRP A 6 9.55 -31.28 -0.79
N VAL A 7 10.68 -31.07 -1.48
CA VAL A 7 11.24 -29.72 -1.68
C VAL A 7 10.28 -28.85 -2.49
N ARG A 8 9.72 -29.38 -3.59
CA ARG A 8 8.74 -28.66 -4.42
C ARG A 8 7.50 -28.26 -3.63
N PHE A 9 6.96 -29.17 -2.83
CA PHE A 9 5.79 -28.91 -1.99
C PHE A 9 6.07 -27.81 -0.95
N ASN A 10 7.16 -27.92 -0.20
CA ASN A 10 7.55 -26.91 0.81
C ASN A 10 7.82 -25.54 0.18
N SER A 11 8.47 -25.52 -0.98
CA SER A 11 8.69 -24.30 -1.75
C SER A 11 7.39 -23.62 -2.15
N ALA A 12 6.41 -24.37 -2.65
CA ALA A 12 5.09 -23.83 -2.99
C ALA A 12 4.37 -23.26 -1.76
N GLN A 13 4.41 -23.98 -0.63
CA GLN A 13 3.81 -23.51 0.63
C GLN A 13 4.43 -22.20 1.10
N ARG A 14 5.76 -22.05 1.01
CA ARG A 14 6.46 -20.80 1.39
C ARG A 14 6.04 -19.59 0.55
N ILE A 15 5.75 -19.78 -0.74
CA ILE A 15 5.28 -18.70 -1.61
C ILE A 15 3.91 -18.21 -1.13
N VAL A 16 3.00 -19.14 -0.82
CA VAL A 16 1.64 -18.81 -0.33
C VAL A 16 1.70 -18.14 1.04
N LEU A 17 2.50 -18.66 1.97
CA LEU A 17 2.67 -18.06 3.30
C LEU A 17 3.21 -16.63 3.20
N ASN A 18 4.22 -16.38 2.36
CA ASN A 18 4.74 -15.03 2.16
C ASN A 18 3.68 -14.07 1.56
N TYR A 19 2.76 -14.58 0.75
CA TYR A 19 1.66 -13.78 0.24
C TYR A 19 0.69 -13.41 1.35
N ILE A 20 0.23 -14.41 2.13
CA ILE A 20 -0.70 -14.23 3.25
C ILE A 20 -0.13 -13.28 4.31
N GLU A 21 1.15 -13.40 4.67
CA GLU A 21 1.81 -12.51 5.62
C GLU A 21 1.81 -11.05 5.17
N SER A 22 1.99 -10.81 3.86
CA SER A 22 2.03 -9.46 3.30
C SER A 22 0.66 -8.85 3.00
N PHE A 23 -0.40 -9.66 2.95
CA PHE A 23 -1.71 -9.24 2.48
C PHE A 23 -2.41 -8.23 3.40
N PRO A 24 -2.41 -8.42 4.74
CA PRO A 24 -2.98 -7.43 5.67
C PRO A 24 -2.27 -6.09 5.58
N MET A 25 -0.94 -6.11 5.44
CA MET A 25 -0.13 -4.90 5.29
C MET A 25 -0.50 -4.14 4.01
N LEU A 26 -0.61 -4.85 2.89
CA LEU A 26 -0.96 -4.26 1.61
C LEU A 26 -2.35 -3.61 1.64
N ILE A 27 -3.35 -4.28 2.23
CA ILE A 27 -4.72 -3.77 2.35
C ILE A 27 -4.75 -2.52 3.24
N SER A 28 -4.16 -2.59 4.43
CA SER A 28 -4.18 -1.49 5.39
C SER A 28 -3.51 -0.23 4.83
N PHE A 29 -2.31 -0.36 4.24
CA PHE A 29 -1.59 0.80 3.71
C PHE A 29 -2.17 1.32 2.39
N SER A 30 -2.71 0.46 1.53
CA SER A 30 -3.41 0.94 0.32
C SER A 30 -4.66 1.73 0.68
N PHE A 31 -5.42 1.29 1.68
CA PHE A 31 -6.59 2.02 2.16
C PHE A 31 -6.21 3.38 2.76
N LEU A 32 -5.24 3.42 3.68
CA LEU A 32 -4.84 4.66 4.35
C LEU A 32 -4.15 5.67 3.41
N SER A 33 -3.34 5.20 2.46
CA SER A 33 -2.72 6.08 1.46
C SER A 33 -3.73 6.62 0.43
N SER A 34 -4.85 5.92 0.20
CA SER A 34 -5.85 6.32 -0.79
C SER A 34 -6.68 7.56 -0.42
N PHE A 35 -6.71 7.97 0.86
CA PHE A 35 -7.45 9.16 1.29
C PHE A 35 -7.00 10.44 0.57
N TYR A 36 -5.69 10.62 0.33
CA TYR A 36 -5.15 11.74 -0.44
C TYR A 36 -4.49 11.32 -1.76
N PHE A 37 -3.96 10.10 -1.85
CA PHE A 37 -3.16 9.65 -3.01
C PHE A 37 -3.74 8.40 -3.69
N ALA A 38 -5.06 8.39 -3.94
CA ALA A 38 -5.77 7.25 -4.52
C ALA A 38 -5.13 6.68 -5.81
N THR A 39 -4.76 7.54 -6.77
CA THR A 39 -4.19 7.09 -8.05
C THR A 39 -2.84 6.41 -7.86
N ILE A 40 -1.96 6.98 -7.04
CA ILE A 40 -0.61 6.43 -6.80
C ILE A 40 -0.73 5.12 -6.01
N ALA A 41 -1.58 5.09 -4.98
CA ALA A 41 -1.87 3.89 -4.21
C ALA A 41 -2.39 2.74 -5.10
N CYS A 42 -3.30 3.04 -6.04
CA CYS A 42 -3.82 2.06 -6.99
C CYS A 42 -2.72 1.50 -7.91
N ILE A 43 -1.85 2.36 -8.45
CA ILE A 43 -0.71 1.94 -9.27
C ILE A 43 0.23 1.03 -8.47
N CYS A 44 0.52 1.36 -7.20
CA CYS A 44 1.35 0.53 -6.33
C CYS A 44 0.72 -0.84 -6.06
N VAL A 45 -0.59 -0.91 -5.80
CA VAL A 45 -1.30 -2.18 -5.58
C VAL A 45 -1.24 -3.06 -6.83
N TRP A 46 -1.54 -2.51 -8.02
CA TRP A 46 -1.40 -3.24 -9.27
C TRP A 46 0.04 -3.65 -9.55
N GLY A 47 1.01 -2.79 -9.21
CA GLY A 47 2.43 -3.09 -9.25
C GLY A 47 2.80 -4.32 -8.42
N VAL A 48 2.28 -4.42 -7.18
CA VAL A 48 2.47 -5.61 -6.33
C VAL A 48 1.86 -6.85 -6.97
N VAL A 49 0.65 -6.77 -7.53
CA VAL A 49 0.00 -7.92 -8.19
C VAL A 49 0.84 -8.44 -9.36
N LEU A 50 1.31 -7.55 -10.24
CA LEU A 50 2.16 -7.91 -11.37
C LEU A 50 3.51 -8.49 -10.90
N ALA A 51 4.12 -7.86 -9.89
CA ALA A 51 5.36 -8.33 -9.30
C ALA A 51 5.23 -9.72 -8.67
N ARG A 52 4.05 -10.05 -8.10
CA ARG A 52 3.74 -11.39 -7.56
C ARG A 52 3.65 -12.43 -8.68
N ILE A 53 3.08 -12.09 -9.83
CA ILE A 53 3.07 -12.98 -11.02
C ILE A 53 4.51 -13.27 -11.46
N LEU A 54 5.34 -12.24 -11.57
CA LEU A 54 6.77 -12.37 -11.92
C LEU A 54 7.54 -13.21 -10.89
N PHE A 55 7.26 -13.02 -9.60
CA PHE A 55 7.87 -13.80 -8.52
C PHE A 55 7.57 -15.29 -8.65
N VAL A 56 6.32 -15.66 -8.92
CA VAL A 56 5.90 -17.07 -9.09
C VAL A 56 6.51 -17.70 -10.35
N ILE A 57 6.53 -16.96 -11.46
CA ILE A 57 7.13 -17.43 -12.72
C ILE A 57 8.64 -17.65 -12.53
N GLY A 58 9.34 -16.72 -11.87
CA GLY A 58 10.75 -16.86 -11.54
C GLY A 58 11.02 -18.08 -10.66
N TYR A 59 10.21 -18.25 -9.61
CA TYR A 59 10.36 -19.36 -8.66
C TYR A 59 10.19 -20.74 -9.32
N LYS A 60 9.30 -20.85 -10.31
CA LYS A 60 9.12 -22.09 -11.09
C LYS A 60 10.37 -22.52 -11.86
N LYS A 61 11.20 -21.57 -12.31
CA LYS A 61 12.44 -21.87 -13.05
C LYS A 61 13.59 -22.22 -12.12
N SER A 62 13.85 -21.37 -11.12
CA SER A 62 14.79 -21.67 -10.04
C SER A 62 14.55 -20.74 -8.86
N PRO A 63 14.84 -21.18 -7.62
CA PRO A 63 14.64 -20.37 -6.42
C PRO A 63 15.34 -19.00 -6.43
N GLN A 64 16.40 -18.84 -7.22
CA GLN A 64 17.15 -17.58 -7.31
C GLN A 64 16.44 -16.53 -8.19
N TYR A 65 15.67 -16.96 -9.19
CA TYR A 65 14.97 -16.04 -10.11
C TYR A 65 13.74 -15.36 -9.50
N ARG A 66 13.45 -15.59 -8.22
CA ARG A 66 12.40 -14.89 -7.48
C ARG A 66 12.76 -13.44 -7.11
N ILE A 67 14.06 -13.13 -7.05
CA ILE A 67 14.61 -11.85 -6.60
C ILE A 67 14.03 -10.64 -7.37
N PRO A 68 13.97 -10.61 -8.71
CA PRO A 68 13.43 -9.45 -9.43
C PRO A 68 11.97 -9.15 -9.06
N GLY A 69 11.12 -10.18 -8.94
CA GLY A 69 9.75 -10.01 -8.47
C GLY A 69 9.68 -9.53 -7.03
N ALA A 70 10.56 -10.05 -6.16
CA ALA A 70 10.63 -9.66 -4.74
C ALA A 70 11.02 -8.18 -4.58
N LEU A 71 11.96 -7.69 -5.38
CA LEU A 71 12.40 -6.29 -5.35
C LEU A 71 11.28 -5.34 -5.76
N LEU A 72 10.50 -5.68 -6.79
CA LEU A 72 9.39 -4.86 -7.24
C LEU A 72 8.24 -4.82 -6.22
N ILE A 73 7.96 -5.93 -5.54
CA ILE A 73 7.03 -5.98 -4.39
C ILE A 73 7.55 -5.06 -3.28
N GLN A 74 8.84 -5.18 -2.95
CA GLN A 74 9.43 -4.41 -1.85
C GLN A 74 9.40 -2.91 -2.13
N LEU A 75 9.72 -2.49 -3.35
CA LEU A 75 9.65 -1.10 -3.77
C LEU A 75 8.24 -0.53 -3.62
N SER A 76 7.23 -1.26 -4.13
CA SER A 76 5.83 -0.83 -4.06
C SER A 76 5.32 -0.74 -2.62
N ASN A 77 5.73 -1.67 -1.76
CA ASN A 77 5.39 -1.64 -0.33
C ASN A 77 6.01 -0.43 0.39
N TRP A 78 7.28 -0.12 0.13
CA TRP A 78 7.93 1.08 0.69
C TRP A 78 7.23 2.36 0.25
N THR A 79 6.84 2.46 -1.02
CA THR A 79 6.07 3.60 -1.52
C THR A 79 4.74 3.75 -0.78
N LEU A 80 3.98 2.66 -0.58
CA LEU A 80 2.70 2.69 0.14
C LEU A 80 2.86 3.10 1.61
N ILE A 81 3.93 2.64 2.27
CA ILE A 81 4.24 3.03 3.65
C ILE A 81 4.47 4.54 3.74
N ILE A 82 5.31 5.10 2.86
CA ILE A 82 5.60 6.54 2.83
C ILE A 82 4.32 7.34 2.55
N LEU A 83 3.55 6.95 1.53
CA LEU A 83 2.30 7.62 1.19
C LEU A 83 1.27 7.58 2.32
N THR A 84 1.24 6.49 3.09
CA THR A 84 0.36 6.38 4.27
C THR A 84 0.71 7.44 5.30
N PHE A 85 1.98 7.59 5.66
CA PHE A 85 2.40 8.61 6.63
C PHE A 85 2.10 10.04 6.14
N VAL A 86 2.36 10.32 4.86
CA VAL A 86 2.08 11.65 4.27
C VAL A 86 0.57 11.92 4.23
N SER A 87 -0.24 10.94 3.81
CA SER A 87 -1.71 11.01 3.78
C SER A 87 -2.27 11.32 5.17
N MET A 88 -1.79 10.62 6.19
CA MET A 88 -2.22 10.84 7.58
C MET A 88 -1.81 12.22 8.12
N PHE A 89 -0.60 12.69 7.80
CA PHE A 89 -0.17 14.03 8.18
C PHE A 89 -1.04 15.12 7.54
N MET A 90 -1.39 14.97 6.26
CA MET A 90 -2.29 15.88 5.57
C MET A 90 -3.69 15.85 6.15
N LEU A 91 -4.21 14.67 6.51
CA LEU A 91 -5.51 14.51 7.14
C LEU A 91 -5.59 15.28 8.47
N ILE A 92 -4.63 15.07 9.36
CA ILE A 92 -4.58 15.76 10.65
C ILE A 92 -4.41 17.28 10.47
N SER A 93 -3.55 17.70 9.56
CA SER A 93 -3.30 19.12 9.27
C SER A 93 -4.49 19.82 8.60
N SER A 94 -5.37 19.07 7.93
CA SER A 94 -6.61 19.63 7.37
C SER A 94 -7.65 19.87 8.45
N GLY A 95 -7.85 18.90 9.35
CA GLY A 95 -8.81 19.04 10.45
C GLY A 95 -8.47 20.16 11.44
N SER A 96 -7.20 20.53 11.60
CA SER A 96 -6.82 21.68 12.44
C SER A 96 -7.21 23.03 11.81
N LYS A 97 -7.18 23.13 10.48
CA LYS A 97 -7.54 24.38 9.76
C LYS A 97 -9.04 24.66 9.85
N ASP A 98 -9.86 23.60 9.89
CA ASP A 98 -11.31 23.72 10.04
C ASP A 98 -11.72 24.13 11.47
N ALA A 99 -10.89 23.80 12.47
CA ALA A 99 -11.10 24.21 13.88
C ALA A 99 -10.69 25.66 14.16
N GLU A 100 -9.74 26.20 13.39
CA GLU A 100 -9.28 27.58 13.48
C GLU A 100 -10.01 28.54 12.55
N ALA A 101 -10.88 28.07 11.65
CA ALA A 101 -11.76 28.95 10.90
C ALA A 101 -12.72 29.63 11.89
N PRO A 102 -12.54 30.92 12.26
CA PRO A 102 -13.64 31.63 12.89
C PRO A 102 -14.80 31.56 11.92
N ALA A 103 -16.01 31.25 12.38
CA ALA A 103 -17.24 31.30 11.59
C ALA A 103 -17.16 32.51 10.62
N THR A 104 -16.81 32.22 9.36
CA THR A 104 -16.19 33.24 8.53
C THR A 104 -17.26 34.19 8.06
N THR A 105 -17.23 35.38 8.65
CA THR A 105 -17.30 36.69 7.98
C THR A 105 -18.58 37.09 7.26
N GLU A 106 -19.45 36.18 6.85
CA GLU A 106 -20.76 36.53 6.27
C GLU A 106 -21.76 36.96 7.35
N GLU A 107 -21.81 36.27 8.49
CA GLU A 107 -22.66 36.68 9.63
C GLU A 107 -22.18 37.99 10.28
N ALA A 108 -20.87 38.22 10.31
CA ALA A 108 -20.29 39.46 10.82
C ALA A 108 -20.55 40.67 9.90
N GLN A 109 -20.64 40.46 8.58
CA GLN A 109 -21.00 41.51 7.62
C GLN A 109 -22.51 41.80 7.60
N ALA A 110 -23.35 40.80 7.85
CA ALA A 110 -24.81 40.99 7.95
C ALA A 110 -25.22 41.84 9.16
N LEU A 111 -24.44 41.82 10.26
CA LEU A 111 -24.75 42.56 11.49
C LEU A 111 -24.32 44.04 11.48
N ILE A 112 -23.50 44.46 10.50
CA ILE A 112 -23.03 45.85 10.37
C ILE A 112 -23.97 46.71 9.50
N ILE A 113 -24.89 46.07 8.76
CA ILE A 113 -25.83 46.73 7.82
C ILE A 113 -27.26 46.85 8.42
N GLN A 114 -27.51 46.38 9.64
CA GLN A 114 -28.76 46.60 10.39
C GLN A 114 -28.63 47.76 11.38
#